data_AF-A0A7S0M432-F1
#
_entry.id   AF-A0A7S0M432-F1
#
_cell.length_a   1.000
_cell.length_b   1.000
_cell.length_c   1.000
_cell.angle_alpha   90.00
_cell.angle_beta   90.00
_cell.angle_gamma   90.00
#
_symmetry.space_group_name_H-M   'P 1'
#
loop_
_entity.id
_entity.type
_entity.pdbx_description
1 polymer ?
#
loop_
_entity_poly.entity_id
_entity_poly.type
_entity_poly.pdbx_seq_one_letter_code
_entity_poly.pdbx_strand_id
1 'polypeptide(L)'
;RRPTFEALEGRLNLLDVVDFYSAAARTIQHQKQTVLESSKVLFDVFPRRVAEALMAGRKVEPERRESVTIYFSDIVGFTTISAQLEAQLVSDMLHRLYTRFDALAGELGIFKVETIGDAWMGVTNLVEEQPDH
;
A
#
# COMPACT_ATOMS: atom_id res chain seq x y z
N ARG A 1 7.59 3.02 0.06
CA ARG A 1 7.29 2.28 1.30
C ARG A 1 5.91 2.78 1.75
N ARG A 2 4.87 1.96 1.59
CA ARG A 2 3.48 2.35 1.88
C ARG A 2 3.36 2.79 3.36
N PRO A 3 2.76 3.95 3.66
CA PRO A 3 2.69 4.48 5.03
C PRO A 3 1.77 3.62 5.91
N THR A 4 2.11 3.53 7.20
CA THR A 4 1.30 2.82 8.20
C THR A 4 0.07 3.64 8.58
N PHE A 5 -0.99 2.98 9.06
CA PHE A 5 -2.26 3.60 9.44
C PHE A 5 -2.09 4.69 10.51
N GLU A 6 -1.26 4.45 11.52
CA GLU A 6 -0.94 5.44 12.58
C GLU A 6 -0.27 6.71 12.03
N ALA A 7 0.54 6.58 10.98
CA ALA A 7 1.19 7.72 10.33
C ALA A 7 0.18 8.59 9.56
N LEU A 8 -1.00 8.06 9.22
CA LEU A 8 -2.09 8.81 8.60
C LEU A 8 -2.92 9.54 9.67
N GLU A 9 -3.24 8.87 10.77
CA GLU A 9 -4.09 9.43 11.84
C GLU A 9 -3.44 10.63 12.57
N GLY A 10 -2.14 10.55 12.87
CA GLY A 10 -1.41 11.66 13.50
C GLY A 10 -1.32 12.91 12.62
N ARG A 11 -1.48 12.78 11.29
CA ARG A 11 -1.46 13.91 10.36
C ARG A 11 -2.79 14.66 10.37
N LEU A 12 -3.93 14.03 10.68
CA LEU A 12 -5.24 14.67 10.67
C LEU A 12 -5.43 15.69 11.81
N ASN A 13 -4.96 15.40 13.03
CA ASN A 13 -5.22 16.28 14.19
C ASN A 13 -4.45 17.61 14.17
N LEU A 14 -3.38 17.72 13.38
CA LEU A 14 -2.58 18.95 13.25
C LEU A 14 -3.17 19.91 12.19
N LEU A 15 -4.04 19.41 11.31
CA LEU A 15 -4.65 20.17 10.21
C LEU A 15 -5.73 21.14 10.74
N ASP A 16 -6.51 20.76 11.75
CA ASP A 16 -7.68 21.52 12.24
C ASP A 16 -7.37 22.92 12.79
N VAL A 17 -6.21 23.13 13.44
CA VAL A 17 -5.85 24.42 14.08
C VAL A 17 -5.22 25.39 13.07
N VAL A 18 -4.53 24.85 12.06
CA VAL A 18 -3.96 25.63 10.97
C VAL A 18 -5.06 26.06 9.98
N ASP A 19 -6.25 25.42 10.04
CA ASP A 19 -7.38 25.53 9.12
C ASP A 19 -8.06 26.92 9.00
N PHE A 20 -7.84 27.81 9.96
CA PHE A 20 -8.43 29.17 9.97
C PHE A 20 -7.62 30.23 9.18
N TYR A 21 -6.28 30.19 9.22
CA TYR A 21 -5.44 31.27 8.64
C TYR A 21 -5.09 31.12 7.16
N SER A 22 -5.20 29.91 6.61
CA SER A 22 -4.68 29.57 5.27
C SER A 22 -5.77 29.43 4.21
N ALA A 23 -7.05 29.70 4.50
CA ALA A 23 -8.18 29.40 3.59
C ALA A 23 -8.03 29.92 2.14
N ALA A 24 -7.47 31.12 1.94
CA ALA A 24 -7.23 31.69 0.60
C ALA A 24 -5.99 31.09 -0.09
N ALA A 25 -4.91 30.83 0.67
CA ALA A 25 -3.74 30.10 0.17
C ALA A 25 -4.04 28.62 -0.04
N ARG A 26 -4.97 28.04 0.72
CA ARG A 26 -5.47 26.68 0.66
C ARG A 26 -6.17 26.40 -0.64
N THR A 27 -6.94 27.29 -1.26
CA THR A 27 -7.60 26.85 -2.50
C THR A 27 -6.58 26.43 -3.58
N ILE A 28 -5.46 27.17 -3.69
CA ILE A 28 -4.36 26.84 -4.61
C ILE A 28 -3.42 25.77 -4.00
N GLN A 29 -3.08 25.88 -2.71
CA GLN A 29 -2.18 24.96 -2.03
C GLN A 29 -2.84 23.60 -1.77
N HIS A 30 -4.12 23.53 -1.43
CA HIS A 30 -4.96 22.34 -1.32
C HIS A 30 -5.21 21.76 -2.71
N GLN A 31 -5.43 22.52 -3.78
CA GLN A 31 -5.41 21.90 -5.13
C GLN A 31 -4.05 21.28 -5.44
N LYS A 32 -2.94 22.00 -5.19
CA LYS A 32 -1.59 21.43 -5.34
C LYS A 32 -1.34 20.25 -4.41
N GLN A 33 -1.76 20.32 -3.15
CA GLN A 33 -1.55 19.31 -2.12
C GLN A 33 -2.43 18.10 -2.40
N THR A 34 -3.69 18.27 -2.80
CA THR A 34 -4.57 17.18 -3.21
C THR A 34 -4.02 16.50 -4.45
N VAL A 35 -3.49 17.24 -5.42
CA VAL A 35 -2.78 16.64 -6.58
C VAL A 35 -1.49 15.93 -6.13
N LEU A 36 -0.69 16.52 -5.24
CA LEU A 36 0.56 15.94 -4.72
C LEU A 36 0.34 14.72 -3.83
N GLU A 37 -0.64 14.74 -2.93
CA GLU A 37 -1.02 13.64 -2.07
C GLU A 37 -1.70 12.55 -2.93
N SER A 38 -2.55 12.90 -3.89
CA SER A 38 -3.08 11.92 -4.87
C SER A 38 -1.95 11.27 -5.67
N SER A 39 -0.94 12.04 -6.06
CA SER A 39 0.24 11.53 -6.77
C SER A 39 1.04 10.57 -5.88
N LYS A 40 1.29 10.93 -4.61
CA LYS A 40 2.00 10.04 -3.66
C LYS A 40 1.24 8.74 -3.41
N VAL A 41 -0.08 8.82 -3.20
CA VAL A 41 -0.92 7.65 -2.98
C VAL A 41 -0.91 6.73 -4.20
N LEU A 42 -0.91 7.27 -5.42
CA LEU A 42 -0.78 6.46 -6.64
C LEU A 42 0.52 5.66 -6.66
N PHE A 43 1.64 6.23 -6.24
CA PHE A 43 2.92 5.52 -6.15
C PHE A 43 3.01 4.53 -4.98
N ASP A 44 2.17 4.70 -3.95
CA ASP A 44 2.07 3.76 -2.83
C ASP A 44 1.20 2.54 -3.14
N VAL A 45 0.30 2.66 -4.11
CA VAL A 45 -0.64 1.59 -4.52
C VAL A 45 -0.21 0.91 -5.82
N PHE A 46 0.33 1.65 -6.77
CA PHE A 46 0.69 1.13 -8.10
C PHE A 46 2.19 1.23 -8.38
N PRO A 47 2.73 0.31 -9.20
CA PRO A 47 4.07 0.45 -9.76
C PRO A 47 4.26 1.81 -10.43
N ARG A 48 5.46 2.37 -10.36
CA ARG A 48 5.80 3.69 -10.89
C ARG A 48 5.29 3.93 -12.31
N ARG A 49 5.51 2.98 -13.22
CA ARG A 49 5.08 3.04 -14.62
C ARG A 49 3.56 3.21 -14.75
N VAL A 50 2.80 2.46 -13.95
CA VAL A 50 1.33 2.48 -13.93
C VAL A 50 0.83 3.79 -13.33
N ALA A 51 1.39 4.20 -12.20
CA ALA A 51 1.07 5.48 -11.56
C ALA A 51 1.31 6.68 -12.51
N GLU A 52 2.45 6.72 -13.21
CA GLU A 52 2.78 7.77 -14.18
C GLU A 52 1.84 7.77 -15.39
N ALA A 53 1.44 6.60 -15.89
CA ALA A 53 0.47 6.49 -16.97
C ALA A 53 -0.92 7.01 -16.55
N LEU A 54 -1.38 6.63 -15.35
CA LEU A 54 -2.64 7.08 -14.79
C LEU A 54 -2.65 8.60 -14.54
N MET A 55 -1.55 9.14 -13.98
CA MET A 55 -1.38 10.59 -13.79
C MET A 55 -1.40 11.36 -15.12
N ALA A 56 -0.89 10.77 -16.19
CA ALA A 56 -0.92 11.34 -17.52
C ALA A 56 -2.26 11.14 -18.26
N GLY A 57 -3.27 10.54 -17.61
CA GLY A 57 -4.57 10.23 -18.22
C GLY A 57 -4.49 9.18 -19.34
N ARG A 58 -3.39 8.42 -19.41
CA ARG A 58 -3.19 7.38 -20.42
C ARG A 58 -3.78 6.06 -19.96
N LYS A 59 -4.33 5.30 -20.90
CA LYS A 59 -4.76 3.93 -20.66
C LYS A 59 -3.54 3.05 -20.36
N VAL A 60 -3.64 2.24 -19.32
CA VAL A 60 -2.63 1.24 -18.96
C VAL A 60 -2.96 -0.03 -19.74
N GLU A 61 -2.11 -0.40 -20.69
CA GLU A 61 -2.26 -1.64 -21.43
C GLU A 61 -1.76 -2.84 -20.60
N PRO A 62 -2.41 -4.02 -20.70
CA PRO A 62 -1.96 -5.22 -20.01
C PRO A 62 -0.52 -5.59 -20.41
N GLU A 63 0.30 -5.93 -19.42
CA GLU A 63 1.67 -6.39 -19.62
C GLU A 63 1.75 -7.91 -19.48
N ARG A 64 2.50 -8.56 -20.38
CA ARG A 64 2.82 -9.99 -20.29
C ARG A 64 4.26 -10.15 -19.84
N ARG A 65 4.47 -10.98 -18.82
CA ARG A 65 5.79 -11.49 -18.41
C ARG A 65 5.92 -12.95 -18.80
N GLU A 66 7.10 -13.37 -19.24
CA GLU A 66 7.35 -14.75 -19.66
C GLU A 66 7.51 -15.70 -18.48
N SER A 67 8.09 -15.23 -17.38
CA SER A 67 8.33 -15.98 -16.16
C SER A 67 8.11 -15.08 -14.94
N VAL A 68 7.41 -15.60 -13.91
CA VAL A 68 7.20 -14.94 -12.61
C VAL A 68 7.16 -16.01 -11.53
N THR A 69 7.63 -15.71 -10.32
CA THR A 69 7.38 -16.56 -9.15
C THR A 69 6.26 -15.96 -8.31
N ILE A 70 5.31 -16.78 -7.88
CA ILE A 70 4.22 -16.38 -7.00
C ILE A 70 4.42 -17.05 -5.64
N TYR A 71 4.43 -16.25 -4.59
CA TYR A 71 4.39 -16.71 -3.20
C TYR A 71 2.99 -16.46 -2.63
N PHE A 72 2.42 -17.48 -2.01
CA PHE A 72 1.14 -17.42 -1.32
C PHE A 72 1.26 -18.08 0.05
N SER A 73 0.75 -17.41 1.09
CA SER A 73 0.67 -17.94 2.45
C SER A 73 -0.68 -17.65 3.06
N ASP A 74 -1.15 -18.55 3.92
CA ASP A 74 -2.43 -18.48 4.62
C ASP A 74 -2.24 -18.82 6.10
N ILE A 75 -3.07 -18.29 7.00
CA ILE A 75 -2.95 -18.56 8.44
C ILE A 75 -3.83 -19.76 8.79
N VAL A 76 -3.18 -20.87 9.14
CA VAL A 76 -3.89 -22.09 9.55
C VAL A 76 -4.77 -21.80 10.77
N GLY A 77 -6.08 -22.04 10.63
CA GLY A 77 -7.05 -21.88 11.71
C GLY A 77 -7.45 -20.43 12.00
N PHE A 78 -7.19 -19.49 11.07
CA PHE A 78 -7.53 -18.09 11.26
C PHE A 78 -9.00 -17.87 11.63
N THR A 79 -9.94 -18.56 10.97
CA THR A 79 -11.38 -18.45 11.29
C THR A 79 -11.67 -18.74 12.77
N THR A 80 -11.00 -19.73 13.36
CA THR A 80 -11.16 -20.08 14.78
C THR A 80 -10.54 -19.00 15.67
N ILE A 81 -9.35 -18.53 15.32
CA ILE A 81 -8.65 -17.47 16.07
C ILE A 81 -9.49 -16.19 16.05
N SER A 82 -9.99 -15.78 14.89
CA SER A 82 -10.80 -14.57 14.71
C SER A 82 -12.16 -14.64 15.39
N ALA A 83 -12.70 -15.85 15.60
CA ALA A 83 -13.97 -16.04 16.30
C ALA A 83 -13.82 -16.00 17.83
N GLN A 84 -12.62 -16.25 18.36
CA GLN A 84 -12.36 -16.33 19.80
C GLN A 84 -11.74 -15.05 20.38
N LEU A 85 -11.02 -14.29 19.56
CA LEU A 85 -10.31 -13.08 19.99
C LEU A 85 -11.14 -11.84 19.70
N GLU A 86 -10.91 -10.80 20.50
CA GLU A 86 -11.42 -9.46 20.19
C GLU A 86 -10.80 -8.94 18.90
N ALA A 87 -11.59 -8.17 18.13
CA ALA A 87 -11.19 -7.65 16.83
C ALA A 87 -9.85 -6.88 16.87
N GLN A 88 -9.58 -6.15 17.95
CA GLN A 88 -8.33 -5.42 18.12
C GLN A 88 -7.12 -6.37 18.17
N LEU A 89 -7.21 -7.47 18.91
CA LEU A 89 -6.13 -8.45 19.03
C LEU A 89 -5.86 -9.17 17.70
N VAL A 90 -6.92 -9.48 16.95
CA VAL A 90 -6.81 -10.06 15.60
C VAL A 90 -6.12 -9.08 14.66
N SER A 91 -6.53 -7.80 14.69
CA SER A 91 -5.92 -6.73 13.90
C SER A 91 -4.44 -6.56 14.23
N ASP A 92 -4.08 -6.50 15.51
CA ASP A 92 -2.69 -6.34 15.95
C ASP A 92 -1.83 -7.53 15.54
N MET A 93 -2.36 -8.75 15.63
CA MET A 93 -1.69 -9.98 15.18
C MET A 93 -1.38 -9.90 13.67
N LEU A 94 -2.39 -9.62 12.85
CA LEU A 94 -2.24 -9.49 11.39
C LEU A 94 -1.28 -8.36 11.04
N HIS A 95 -1.40 -7.22 11.70
CA HIS A 95 -0.53 -6.06 11.48
C HIS A 95 0.94 -6.41 11.71
N ARG A 96 1.25 -7.11 12.81
CA ARG A 96 2.62 -7.55 13.12
C ARG A 96 3.17 -8.54 12.09
N LEU A 97 2.34 -9.46 11.59
CA LEU A 97 2.74 -10.43 10.56
C LEU A 97 3.02 -9.71 9.24
N TYR A 98 2.07 -8.92 8.76
CA TYR A 98 2.19 -8.22 7.49
C TYR A 98 3.31 -7.18 7.50
N THR A 99 3.56 -6.49 8.62
CA THR A 99 4.68 -5.56 8.71
C THR A 99 6.03 -6.26 8.49
N ARG A 100 6.19 -7.50 8.96
CA ARG A 100 7.41 -8.28 8.75
C ARG A 100 7.52 -8.77 7.31
N PHE A 101 6.44 -9.28 6.73
CA PHE A 101 6.44 -9.68 5.32
C PHE A 101 6.67 -8.49 4.39
N ASP A 102 6.06 -7.33 4.67
CA ASP A 102 6.23 -6.11 3.87
C ASP A 102 7.67 -5.58 3.96
N ALA A 103 8.35 -5.76 5.11
CA ALA A 103 9.78 -5.44 5.25
C ALA A 103 10.64 -6.36 4.37
N LEU A 104 10.45 -7.68 4.46
CA LEU A 104 11.17 -8.67 3.65
C LEU A 104 10.89 -8.49 2.15
N ALA A 105 9.64 -8.20 1.79
CA ALA A 105 9.25 -7.94 0.41
C ALA A 105 9.98 -6.71 -0.16
N GLY A 106 10.13 -5.66 0.65
CA GLY A 106 10.92 -4.48 0.26
C GLY A 106 12.40 -4.78 0.06
N GLU A 107 12.99 -5.66 0.89
CA GLU A 107 14.40 -6.06 0.79
C GLU A 107 14.67 -6.97 -0.42
N LEU A 108 13.72 -7.87 -0.72
CA LEU A 108 13.83 -8.87 -1.78
C LEU A 108 13.22 -8.42 -3.13
N GLY A 109 12.72 -7.18 -3.22
CA GLY A 109 12.09 -6.68 -4.44
C GLY A 109 10.78 -7.41 -4.83
N ILE A 110 10.10 -8.00 -3.85
CA ILE A 110 8.84 -8.72 -4.07
C ILE A 110 7.70 -7.70 -4.22
N PHE A 111 6.93 -7.82 -5.30
CA PHE A 111 5.72 -7.04 -5.48
C PHE A 111 4.58 -7.65 -4.66
N LYS A 112 4.16 -6.94 -3.60
CA LYS A 112 2.99 -7.33 -2.80
C LYS A 112 1.71 -7.15 -3.62
N VAL A 113 0.92 -8.22 -3.69
CA VAL A 113 -0.43 -8.19 -4.27
C VAL A 113 -1.43 -7.85 -3.18
N GLU A 114 -2.54 -7.19 -3.54
CA GLU A 114 -3.63 -6.90 -2.61
C GLU A 114 -4.17 -8.22 -2.00
N THR A 115 -4.22 -8.26 -0.67
CA THR A 115 -4.54 -9.46 0.13
C THR A 115 -6.03 -9.62 0.35
N ILE A 116 -6.50 -10.85 0.55
CA ILE A 116 -7.89 -11.14 0.95
C ILE A 116 -7.85 -11.89 2.28
N GLY A 117 -8.42 -11.30 3.34
CA GLY A 117 -8.45 -11.91 4.67
C GLY A 117 -7.07 -12.02 5.31
N ASP A 118 -6.71 -13.23 5.72
CA ASP A 118 -5.47 -13.61 6.41
C ASP A 118 -4.35 -14.10 5.48
N ALA A 119 -4.63 -14.19 4.18
CA ALA A 119 -3.65 -14.60 3.20
C ALA A 119 -2.73 -13.44 2.77
N TRP A 120 -1.44 -13.73 2.63
CA TRP A 120 -0.44 -12.80 2.06
C TRP A 120 0.08 -13.35 0.73
N MET A 121 0.16 -12.47 -0.28
CA MET A 121 0.60 -12.83 -1.63
C MET A 121 1.65 -11.85 -2.15
N GLY A 122 2.71 -12.41 -2.72
CA GLY A 122 3.80 -11.66 -3.34
C GLY A 122 4.20 -12.26 -4.68
N VAL A 123 4.70 -11.42 -5.59
CA VAL A 123 5.15 -11.83 -6.93
C VAL A 123 6.53 -11.24 -7.22
N THR A 124 7.46 -12.07 -7.68
CA THR A 124 8.79 -11.65 -8.16
C THR A 124 8.81 -11.61 -9.68
N ASN A 125 9.79 -10.90 -10.25
CA ASN A 125 9.96 -10.72 -11.71
C ASN A 125 8.75 -10.07 -12.44
N LEU A 126 7.87 -9.39 -11.71
CA LEU A 126 6.67 -8.75 -12.27
C LEU A 126 6.93 -7.28 -12.67
N VAL A 127 7.40 -6.48 -11.71
CA VAL A 127 7.63 -5.04 -11.91
C VAL A 127 9.05 -4.79 -12.44
N GLU A 128 10.04 -5.44 -11.84
CA GLU A 128 11.45 -5.35 -12.20
C GLU A 128 11.97 -6.75 -12.55
N GLU A 129 12.91 -6.83 -13.48
CA GLU A 129 13.53 -8.11 -13.85
C GLU A 129 14.45 -8.61 -12.73
N GLN A 130 14.27 -9.87 -12.35
CA GLN A 130 15.01 -10.53 -11.28
C GLN A 130 15.51 -11.87 -11.82
N PRO A 131 16.82 -12.03 -12.11
CA PRO A 131 17.36 -13.28 -12.66
C PRO A 131 17.30 -14.48 -11.69
N ASP A 132 17.22 -14.20 -10.39
CA ASP A 132 17.16 -15.14 -9.27
C ASP A 132 15.78 -15.20 -8.60
N HIS A 133 14.73 -14.86 -9.37
CA HIS A 133 13.34 -14.70 -8.92
C HIS A 133 12.67 -15.94 -8.32
#